data_AF-A0A0P6WWK8-F1
#
_entry.id   AF-A0A0P6WWK8-F1
#
_cell.length_a   1.000
_cell.length_b   1.000
_cell.length_c   1.000
_cell.angle_alpha   90.00
_cell.angle_beta   90.00
_cell.angle_gamma   90.00
#
_symmetry.space_group_name_H-M   'P 1'
#
loop_
_entity.id
_entity.type
_entity.pdbx_description
1 polymer ?
#
loop_
_entity_poly.entity_id
_entity_poly.type
_entity_poly.pdbx_seq_one_letter_code
_entity_poly.pdbx_strand_id
1 'polypeptide(L)'
;MSQTAHVFRIFVSSTFSDLKAERNALQARVFPRLREFAETYGCHFQVIDLRWGVSEEASLDQQAMNICLEEIARCQQTSPRPNFIVLLGDRYGWMPPLAQIPDDEFQQILELVNGDDRVFLEAWYVLDGNAVDPEWRLRPRKKGGPYELYIAWQPVEVRLQRILAAAVRQLGLPDDRFLAYTTSATEQEIAAGALRVKDAPEHVLCFFRHIEELPPEFDKAARDFRDQDEQSQTVDRAAHDRQDALKEQLAAYVPGNVYRYQARWTGSGITINHIDQLCQDVYESLERIILTQIARPRVGDAHEGPVHIRPDDVLDEEGRAHWEFAEKRLRFFVGRTNILKQIAGHLKEGGHHTLAVVGGGGTGKSALLARAVEQAQEMHPNAQVVYRFIGVTPGSSDGRGLLESLCREISRRYGSDESDIPLDYRDLVPELAKAMRLANSENPLILFLDSLDQLAASQGARGLIWLPAELPDHVAAIVSTR
;
A
#
# COMPACT_ATOMS: atom_id res chain seq x y z
N MET A 1 -17.90 8.78 -24.05
CA MET A 1 -16.85 7.77 -23.80
C MET A 1 -16.04 8.26 -22.61
N SER A 2 -16.47 7.98 -21.37
CA SER A 2 -15.64 8.30 -20.19
C SER A 2 -14.61 7.17 -20.03
N GLN A 3 -13.34 7.54 -20.16
CA GLN A 3 -12.21 6.69 -19.79
C GLN A 3 -12.22 6.60 -18.26
N THR A 4 -12.13 5.40 -17.72
CA THR A 4 -11.90 5.14 -16.28
C THR A 4 -10.77 6.03 -15.77
N ALA A 5 -11.01 6.84 -14.74
CA ALA A 5 -10.00 7.77 -14.24
C ALA A 5 -8.77 7.02 -13.68
N HIS A 6 -7.63 7.10 -14.37
CA HIS A 6 -6.41 6.42 -13.94
C HIS A 6 -5.77 7.14 -12.76
N VAL A 7 -5.55 6.46 -11.63
CA VAL A 7 -4.90 7.05 -10.46
C VAL A 7 -3.41 6.73 -10.47
N PHE A 8 -2.56 7.72 -10.76
CA PHE A 8 -1.11 7.65 -10.56
C PHE A 8 -0.79 7.86 -9.09
N ARG A 9 -0.47 6.79 -8.36
CA ARG A 9 -0.02 6.82 -6.97
C ARG A 9 1.50 6.71 -6.89
N ILE A 10 2.14 7.74 -6.37
CA ILE A 10 3.60 7.82 -6.25
C ILE A 10 4.01 7.83 -4.79
N PHE A 11 4.81 6.85 -4.40
CA PHE A 11 5.45 6.85 -3.07
C PHE A 11 6.73 7.69 -3.09
N VAL A 12 6.91 8.54 -2.09
CA VAL A 12 8.11 9.38 -1.92
C VAL A 12 8.97 8.83 -0.79
N SER A 13 10.10 8.20 -1.14
CA SER A 13 11.08 7.76 -0.15
C SER A 13 12.11 8.86 0.10
N SER A 14 12.27 9.24 1.38
CA SER A 14 13.16 10.31 1.80
C SER A 14 13.45 10.29 3.30
N THR A 15 14.59 10.85 3.72
CA THR A 15 14.87 11.12 5.12
C THR A 15 14.07 12.32 5.63
N PHE A 16 13.71 12.30 6.92
CA PHE A 16 12.74 13.25 7.48
C PHE A 16 13.28 14.69 7.62
N SER A 17 14.40 14.87 8.31
CA SER A 17 14.95 16.17 8.70
C SER A 17 15.72 16.85 7.56
N ASP A 18 16.54 16.07 6.86
CA ASP A 18 17.57 16.52 5.91
C ASP A 18 16.99 17.18 4.66
N LEU A 19 15.83 16.71 4.19
CA LEU A 19 15.21 17.11 2.92
C LEU A 19 13.90 17.88 3.08
N LYS A 20 13.72 18.54 4.23
CA LYS A 20 12.47 19.25 4.54
C LYS A 20 12.16 20.36 3.53
N ALA A 21 13.18 21.11 3.11
CA ALA A 21 13.00 22.24 2.19
C ALA A 21 12.56 21.76 0.80
N GLU A 22 13.19 20.70 0.30
CA GLU A 22 12.88 20.03 -0.96
C GLU A 22 11.44 19.49 -0.95
N ARG A 23 11.06 18.72 0.07
CA ARG A 23 9.71 18.15 0.18
C ARG A 23 8.63 19.21 0.25
N ASN A 24 8.85 20.26 1.06
CA ASN A 24 7.93 21.40 1.13
C ASN A 24 7.75 22.07 -0.23
N ALA A 25 8.83 22.24 -0.99
CA ALA A 25 8.78 22.85 -2.31
C ALA A 25 8.01 21.97 -3.31
N LEU A 26 8.25 20.65 -3.31
CA LEU A 26 7.51 19.71 -4.18
C LEU A 26 6.01 19.72 -3.86
N GLN A 27 5.64 19.72 -2.58
CA GLN A 27 4.25 19.76 -2.13
C GLN A 27 3.55 21.07 -2.50
N ALA A 28 4.24 22.20 -2.37
CA ALA A 28 3.67 23.51 -2.66
C ALA A 28 3.61 23.82 -4.17
N ARG A 29 4.60 23.37 -4.94
CA ARG A 29 4.82 23.85 -6.32
C ARG A 29 4.63 22.78 -7.39
N VAL A 30 4.96 21.52 -7.11
CA VAL A 30 5.03 20.46 -8.15
C VAL A 30 3.79 19.57 -8.12
N PHE A 31 3.44 19.00 -6.97
CA PHE A 31 2.34 18.03 -6.87
C PHE A 31 0.94 18.61 -7.17
N PRO A 32 0.62 19.88 -6.86
CA PRO A 32 -0.64 20.49 -7.31
C PRO A 32 -0.68 20.63 -8.84
N ARG A 33 0.42 21.08 -9.46
CA ARG A 33 0.52 21.20 -10.92
C ARG A 33 0.39 19.86 -11.63
N LEU A 34 1.00 18.79 -11.09
CA LEU A 34 0.85 17.44 -11.64
C LEU A 34 -0.56 16.87 -11.47
N ARG A 35 -1.30 17.28 -10.42
CA ARG A 35 -2.72 16.95 -10.27
C ARG A 35 -3.56 17.59 -11.36
N GLU A 36 -3.43 18.91 -11.52
CA GLU A 36 -4.12 19.65 -12.58
C GLU A 36 -3.77 19.08 -13.96
N PHE A 37 -2.50 18.80 -14.20
CA PHE A 37 -2.02 18.18 -15.44
C PHE A 37 -2.69 16.82 -15.69
N ALA A 38 -2.66 15.90 -14.72
CA ALA A 38 -3.29 14.58 -14.86
C ALA A 38 -4.80 14.68 -15.12
N GLU A 39 -5.47 15.62 -14.46
CA GLU A 39 -6.91 15.87 -14.64
C GLU A 39 -7.26 16.30 -16.08
N THR A 40 -6.36 17.03 -16.78
CA THR A 40 -6.57 17.36 -18.20
C THR A 40 -6.63 16.13 -19.12
N TYR A 41 -6.10 15.00 -18.67
CA TYR A 41 -6.14 13.71 -19.35
C TYR A 41 -7.14 12.73 -18.69
N GLY A 42 -8.05 13.22 -17.84
CA GLY A 42 -9.03 12.39 -17.15
C GLY A 42 -8.40 11.43 -16.12
N CYS A 43 -7.18 11.70 -15.67
CA CYS A 43 -6.46 10.90 -14.69
C CYS A 43 -6.42 11.62 -13.33
N HIS A 44 -6.20 10.87 -12.25
CA HIS A 44 -5.91 11.40 -10.92
C HIS A 44 -4.44 11.19 -10.57
N PHE A 45 -3.88 12.11 -9.79
CA PHE A 45 -2.52 12.01 -9.29
C PHE A 45 -2.52 12.10 -7.77
N GLN A 46 -1.87 11.14 -7.13
CA GLN A 46 -1.80 11.03 -5.69
C GLN A 46 -0.36 10.76 -5.24
N VAL A 47 0.09 11.53 -4.26
CA VAL A 47 1.40 11.34 -3.65
C VAL A 47 1.23 10.72 -2.27
N ILE A 48 2.00 9.68 -2.00
CA ILE A 48 2.12 9.02 -0.71
C ILE A 48 3.46 9.44 -0.11
N ASP A 49 3.44 10.44 0.76
CA ASP A 49 4.57 10.80 1.61
C ASP A 49 4.15 10.56 3.07
N LEU A 50 4.51 9.40 3.62
CA LEU A 50 4.17 9.04 4.99
C LEU A 50 4.89 9.91 6.02
N ARG A 51 5.96 10.60 5.63
CA ARG A 51 6.62 11.57 6.51
C ARG A 51 5.74 12.82 6.73
N TRP A 52 4.63 12.95 6.00
CA TRP A 52 3.54 13.88 6.28
C TRP A 52 2.30 13.10 6.72
N GLY A 53 2.09 13.00 8.03
CA GLY A 53 0.85 12.44 8.57
C GLY A 53 0.89 11.00 9.09
N VAL A 54 2.06 10.41 9.36
CA VAL A 54 2.11 9.30 10.33
C VAL A 54 1.56 9.84 11.66
N SER A 55 0.43 9.29 12.11
CA SER A 55 -0.16 9.68 13.39
C SER A 55 0.84 9.42 14.52
N GLU A 56 0.80 10.23 15.57
CA GLU A 56 1.59 9.98 16.79
C GLU A 56 1.36 8.53 17.29
N GLU A 57 0.15 8.00 17.09
CA GLU A 57 -0.24 6.62 17.42
C GLU A 57 0.54 5.56 16.62
N ALA A 58 0.70 5.72 15.31
CA ALA A 58 1.49 4.78 14.49
C ALA A 58 2.99 4.83 14.81
N SER A 59 3.48 5.98 15.28
CA SER A 59 4.85 6.11 15.81
C SER A 59 5.01 5.42 17.16
N LEU A 60 3.97 5.42 18.01
CA LEU A 60 3.99 4.75 19.32
C LEU A 60 3.89 3.22 19.18
N ASP A 61 3.19 2.72 18.16
CA ASP A 61 2.97 1.29 17.93
C ASP A 61 4.11 0.58 17.17
N GLN A 62 5.20 1.29 16.85
CA GLN A 62 6.38 0.76 16.16
C GLN A 62 6.09 0.18 14.75
N GLN A 63 4.92 0.47 14.17
CA GLN A 63 4.48 -0.08 12.86
C GLN A 63 4.90 0.78 11.65
N ALA A 64 5.61 1.88 11.86
CA ALA A 64 5.90 2.85 10.80
C ALA A 64 6.55 2.21 9.57
N MET A 65 7.48 1.26 9.74
CA MET A 65 8.16 0.59 8.63
C MET A 65 7.22 -0.36 7.87
N ASN A 66 6.38 -1.13 8.58
CA ASN A 66 5.41 -2.03 7.95
C ASN A 66 4.42 -1.25 7.08
N ILE A 67 3.93 -0.12 7.58
CA ILE A 67 3.03 0.78 6.83
C ILE A 67 3.73 1.30 5.56
N CYS A 68 5.00 1.71 5.65
CA CYS A 68 5.77 2.14 4.47
C CYS A 68 5.85 1.03 3.41
N LEU A 69 6.25 -0.18 3.80
CA LEU A 69 6.42 -1.30 2.87
C LEU A 69 5.09 -1.74 2.23
N GLU A 70 4.01 -1.75 3.00
CA GLU A 70 2.67 -2.07 2.49
C GLU A 70 2.18 -1.02 1.46
N GLU A 71 2.40 0.28 1.71
CA GLU A 71 2.03 1.32 0.75
C GLU A 71 2.88 1.25 -0.53
N ILE A 72 4.17 0.92 -0.43
CA ILE A 72 5.03 0.70 -1.61
C ILE A 72 4.49 -0.47 -2.43
N ALA A 73 4.20 -1.60 -1.79
CA ALA A 73 3.63 -2.78 -2.45
C ALA A 73 2.30 -2.46 -3.12
N ARG A 74 1.43 -1.68 -2.46
CA ARG A 74 0.15 -1.23 -3.02
C ARG A 74 0.37 -0.36 -4.26
N CYS A 75 1.24 0.65 -4.18
CA CYS A 75 1.58 1.51 -5.33
C CYS A 75 2.09 0.70 -6.53
N GLN A 76 2.93 -0.31 -6.30
CA GLN A 76 3.44 -1.19 -7.36
C GLN A 76 2.36 -2.09 -7.98
N GLN A 77 1.39 -2.55 -7.19
CA GLN A 77 0.34 -3.45 -7.65
C GLN A 77 -0.81 -2.74 -8.37
N THR A 78 -1.20 -1.54 -7.91
CA THR A 78 -2.44 -0.89 -8.33
C THR A 78 -2.23 0.35 -9.19
N SER A 79 -1.07 1.01 -9.12
CA SER A 79 -0.82 2.25 -9.87
C SER A 79 -0.10 1.96 -11.18
N PRO A 80 -0.49 2.63 -12.29
CA PRO A 80 0.41 2.76 -13.43
C PRO A 80 1.70 3.47 -12.99
N ARG A 81 2.76 3.26 -13.77
CA ARG A 81 4.05 3.93 -13.59
C ARG A 81 3.87 5.46 -13.81
N PRO A 82 4.71 6.33 -13.25
CA PRO A 82 5.68 6.05 -12.20
C PRO A 82 4.97 5.82 -10.86
N ASN A 83 5.57 5.01 -9.99
CA ASN A 83 4.98 4.66 -8.68
C ASN A 83 5.93 4.91 -7.48
N PHE A 84 7.18 5.31 -7.74
CA PHE A 84 8.20 5.49 -6.71
C PHE A 84 9.20 6.58 -7.09
N ILE A 85 9.47 7.51 -6.18
CA ILE A 85 10.54 8.51 -6.30
C ILE A 85 11.43 8.48 -5.06
N VAL A 86 12.72 8.75 -5.26
CA VAL A 86 13.74 8.72 -4.20
C VAL A 86 14.36 10.10 -4.06
N LEU A 87 14.35 10.64 -2.84
CA LEU A 87 15.09 11.83 -2.47
C LEU A 87 16.16 11.44 -1.43
N LEU A 88 17.44 11.63 -1.75
CA LEU A 88 18.56 11.34 -0.83
C LEU A 88 19.44 12.56 -0.63
N GLY A 89 19.67 12.94 0.63
CA GLY A 89 20.65 13.96 1.01
C GLY A 89 21.93 13.33 1.54
N ASP A 90 22.59 13.98 2.49
CA ASP A 90 23.87 13.53 3.07
C ASP A 90 23.67 12.74 4.37
N ARG A 91 22.43 12.70 4.88
CA ARG A 91 22.03 11.91 6.03
C ARG A 91 21.49 10.53 5.59
N TYR A 92 22.00 9.47 6.22
CA TYR A 92 21.55 8.09 6.06
C TYR A 92 20.26 7.80 6.81
N GLY A 93 20.13 8.36 8.01
CA GLY A 93 18.88 8.44 8.73
C GLY A 93 18.62 7.31 9.72
N TRP A 94 17.33 7.14 10.06
CA TRP A 94 16.86 6.28 11.13
C TRP A 94 16.94 4.80 10.76
N MET A 95 17.51 3.98 11.65
CA MET A 95 17.56 2.52 11.52
C MET A 95 16.63 1.88 12.56
N PRO A 96 15.43 1.46 12.17
CA PRO A 96 14.45 0.90 13.11
C PRO A 96 14.87 -0.50 13.57
N PRO A 97 14.67 -0.87 14.85
CA PRO A 97 14.59 -2.28 15.23
C PRO A 97 13.34 -2.91 14.59
N LEU A 98 13.39 -4.20 14.26
CA LEU A 98 12.24 -4.88 13.67
C LEU A 98 11.08 -4.95 14.67
N ALA A 99 9.89 -4.56 14.22
CA ALA A 99 8.69 -4.65 15.03
C ALA A 99 8.23 -6.09 15.26
N GLN A 100 8.53 -6.99 14.31
CA GLN A 100 8.13 -8.39 14.29
C GLN A 100 9.31 -9.25 13.85
N ILE A 101 9.60 -10.30 14.61
CA ILE A 101 10.68 -11.25 14.33
C ILE A 101 10.10 -12.67 14.46
N PRO A 102 10.23 -13.55 13.46
CA PRO A 102 9.80 -14.95 13.56
C PRO A 102 10.38 -15.64 14.80
N ASP A 103 9.61 -16.53 15.45
CA ASP A 103 10.06 -17.19 16.69
C ASP A 103 11.37 -17.95 16.52
N ASP A 104 11.51 -18.74 15.46
CA ASP A 104 12.74 -19.47 15.15
C ASP A 104 13.96 -18.55 14.97
N GLU A 105 13.78 -17.40 14.32
CA GLU A 105 14.80 -16.38 14.14
C GLU A 105 15.14 -15.68 15.46
N PHE A 106 14.14 -15.36 16.29
CA PHE A 106 14.34 -14.72 17.59
C PHE A 106 15.05 -15.65 18.58
N GLN A 107 14.71 -16.94 18.61
CA GLN A 107 15.40 -17.92 19.44
C GLN A 107 16.89 -18.01 19.07
N GLN A 108 17.21 -18.06 17.77
CA GLN A 108 18.59 -18.04 17.29
C GLN A 108 19.34 -16.76 17.71
N ILE A 109 18.67 -15.61 17.70
CA ILE A 109 19.25 -14.36 18.23
C ILE A 109 19.53 -14.49 19.73
N LEU A 110 18.60 -15.03 20.52
CA LEU A 110 18.78 -15.20 21.97
C LEU A 110 19.91 -16.16 22.34
N GLU A 111 20.21 -17.15 21.50
CA GLU A 111 21.36 -18.06 21.70
C GLU A 111 22.71 -17.35 21.58
N LEU A 112 22.79 -16.28 20.78
CA LEU A 112 24.01 -15.51 20.56
C LEU A 112 24.16 -14.33 21.52
N VAL A 113 23.06 -13.83 22.07
CA VAL A 113 23.04 -12.68 22.97
C VAL A 113 23.12 -13.16 24.43
N ASN A 114 24.07 -12.62 25.19
CA ASN A 114 24.36 -13.05 26.56
C ASN A 114 24.14 -11.93 27.59
N GLY A 115 23.93 -12.33 28.85
CA GLY A 115 23.89 -11.42 30.00
C GLY A 115 22.79 -10.35 29.92
N ASP A 116 23.16 -9.11 30.23
CA ASP A 116 22.23 -7.98 30.33
C ASP A 116 21.50 -7.66 29.02
N ASP A 117 22.15 -7.90 27.86
CA ASP A 117 21.54 -7.64 26.55
C ASP A 117 20.44 -8.66 26.22
N ARG A 118 20.56 -9.90 26.72
CA ARG A 118 19.51 -10.92 26.56
C ARG A 118 18.27 -10.56 27.36
N VAL A 119 18.46 -10.22 28.63
CA VAL A 119 17.39 -9.77 29.52
C VAL A 119 16.71 -8.52 28.95
N PHE A 120 17.49 -7.63 28.33
CA PHE A 120 16.97 -6.43 27.69
C PHE A 120 16.09 -6.73 26.47
N LEU A 121 16.49 -7.67 25.60
CA LEU A 121 15.66 -8.11 24.48
C LEU A 121 14.35 -8.76 24.96
N GLU A 122 14.43 -9.71 25.90
CA GLU A 122 13.26 -10.40 26.46
C GLU A 122 12.30 -9.45 27.21
N ALA A 123 12.80 -8.31 27.72
CA ALA A 123 11.97 -7.28 28.32
C ALA A 123 11.19 -6.45 27.29
N TRP A 124 11.70 -6.31 26.06
CA TRP A 124 11.13 -5.46 25.01
C TRP A 124 10.39 -6.22 23.92
N TYR A 125 10.70 -7.50 23.72
CA TYR A 125 10.00 -8.36 22.78
C TYR A 125 9.09 -9.34 23.53
N VAL A 126 7.88 -9.57 23.00
CA VAL A 126 6.91 -10.51 23.57
C VAL A 126 6.47 -11.48 22.49
N LEU A 127 6.48 -12.77 22.81
CA LEU A 127 5.95 -13.82 21.94
C LEU A 127 4.44 -13.64 21.74
N ASP A 128 4.03 -13.46 20.49
CA ASP A 128 2.65 -13.54 20.05
C ASP A 128 2.39 -14.94 19.47
N GLY A 129 1.83 -15.82 20.31
CA GLY A 129 1.41 -17.16 19.92
C GLY A 129 0.09 -17.21 19.14
N ASN A 130 -0.57 -16.07 18.89
CA ASN A 130 -1.81 -16.02 18.12
C ASN A 130 -1.57 -15.78 16.62
N ALA A 131 -0.35 -15.43 16.22
CA ALA A 131 0.04 -15.35 14.83
C ALA A 131 0.03 -16.76 14.19
N VAL A 132 -0.23 -16.85 12.88
CA VAL A 132 -0.28 -18.12 12.14
C VAL A 132 1.05 -18.86 12.28
N ASP A 133 2.15 -18.13 12.16
CA ASP A 133 3.48 -18.55 12.57
C ASP A 133 3.86 -17.72 13.81
N PRO A 134 4.24 -18.33 14.94
CA PRO A 134 4.60 -17.60 16.15
C PRO A 134 5.71 -16.57 15.89
N GLU A 135 5.55 -15.38 16.45
CA GLU A 135 6.50 -14.28 16.25
C GLU A 135 6.69 -13.46 17.53
N TRP A 136 7.85 -12.83 17.67
CA TRP A 136 8.15 -11.90 18.74
C TRP A 136 7.89 -10.47 18.30
N ARG A 137 7.06 -9.77 19.07
CA ARG A 137 6.67 -8.38 18.78
C ARG A 137 7.34 -7.41 19.72
N LEU A 138 7.90 -6.35 19.15
CA LEU A 138 8.42 -5.22 19.92
C LEU A 138 7.26 -4.54 20.65
N ARG A 139 7.41 -4.32 21.97
CA ARG A 139 6.37 -3.71 22.79
C ARG A 139 6.09 -2.27 22.32
N PRO A 140 4.81 -1.89 22.19
CA PRO A 140 4.44 -0.53 21.84
C PRO A 140 4.75 0.43 23.00
N ARG A 141 4.96 1.69 22.65
CA ARG A 141 5.15 2.78 23.61
C ARG A 141 3.78 3.21 24.13
N LYS A 142 3.63 3.28 25.46
CA LYS A 142 2.37 3.66 26.10
C LYS A 142 2.25 5.18 26.22
N LYS A 143 1.07 5.71 25.85
CA LYS A 143 0.69 7.10 26.11
C LYS A 143 0.69 7.38 27.62
N GLY A 144 1.28 8.50 28.06
CA GLY A 144 1.54 8.81 29.46
C GLY A 144 2.68 8.00 30.09
N GLY A 145 3.38 7.18 29.32
CA GLY A 145 4.49 6.35 29.78
C GLY A 145 5.85 7.06 29.71
N PRO A 146 6.90 6.48 30.33
CA PRO A 146 8.24 7.08 30.36
C PRO A 146 8.90 7.21 28.98
N TYR A 147 8.41 6.48 27.98
CA TYR A 147 8.94 6.45 26.61
C TYR A 147 8.02 7.11 25.58
N GLU A 148 6.99 7.85 26.01
CA GLU A 148 6.13 8.62 25.11
C GLU A 148 6.96 9.63 24.30
N LEU A 149 7.82 10.38 25.00
CA LEU A 149 8.75 11.31 24.36
C LEU A 149 9.90 10.55 23.70
N TYR A 150 10.15 10.84 22.42
CA TYR A 150 11.18 10.16 21.65
C TYR A 150 12.59 10.28 22.25
N ILE A 151 12.91 11.41 22.90
CA ILE A 151 14.22 11.60 23.55
C ILE A 151 14.51 10.55 24.65
N ALA A 152 13.47 10.05 25.33
CA ALA A 152 13.60 8.99 26.32
C ALA A 152 13.61 7.59 25.68
N TRP A 153 12.98 7.44 24.51
CA TRP A 153 12.94 6.19 23.74
C TRP A 153 14.22 5.92 22.95
N GLN A 154 14.81 6.95 22.34
CA GLN A 154 15.94 6.84 21.42
C GLN A 154 17.10 5.98 21.99
N PRO A 155 17.53 6.11 23.27
CA PRO A 155 18.59 5.26 23.80
C PRO A 155 18.22 3.76 23.87
N VAL A 156 16.94 3.46 24.13
CA VAL A 156 16.42 2.09 24.12
C VAL A 156 16.44 1.55 22.70
N GLU A 157 15.92 2.32 21.75
CA GLU A 157 15.86 1.96 20.34
C GLU A 157 17.24 1.67 19.74
N VAL A 158 18.20 2.56 20.00
CA VAL A 158 19.60 2.40 19.55
C VAL A 158 20.22 1.14 20.15
N ARG A 159 19.96 0.84 21.44
CA ARG A 159 20.46 -0.39 22.07
C ARG A 159 19.83 -1.63 21.45
N LEU A 160 18.52 -1.65 21.21
CA LEU A 160 17.82 -2.77 20.57
C LEU A 160 18.40 -3.02 19.17
N GLN A 161 18.48 -1.98 18.34
CA GLN A 161 19.02 -2.05 16.99
C GLN A 161 20.45 -2.61 17.00
N ARG A 162 21.31 -2.10 17.89
CA ARG A 162 22.71 -2.55 18.02
C ARG A 162 22.81 -4.04 18.35
N ILE A 163 22.03 -4.51 19.33
CA ILE A 163 22.04 -5.92 19.75
C ILE A 163 21.60 -6.81 18.60
N LEU A 164 20.45 -6.48 17.97
CA LEU A 164 19.90 -7.27 16.88
C LEU A 164 20.84 -7.32 15.68
N ALA A 165 21.38 -6.17 15.25
CA ALA A 165 22.32 -6.09 14.14
C ALA A 165 23.62 -6.88 14.40
N ALA A 166 24.10 -6.91 15.65
CA ALA A 166 25.28 -7.70 16.01
C ALA A 166 25.01 -9.21 15.99
N ALA A 167 23.81 -9.63 16.41
CA ALA A 167 23.42 -11.04 16.41
C ALA A 167 23.25 -11.58 14.97
N VAL A 168 22.52 -10.87 14.10
CA VAL A 168 22.24 -11.36 12.74
C VAL A 168 23.47 -11.42 11.84
N ARG A 169 24.50 -10.60 12.12
CA ARG A 169 25.82 -10.70 11.44
C ARG A 169 26.51 -12.04 11.70
N GLN A 170 26.23 -12.68 12.83
CA GLN A 170 26.79 -14.00 13.17
C GLN A 170 25.92 -15.14 12.63
N LEU A 171 24.60 -14.94 12.51
CA LEU A 171 23.67 -15.96 12.00
C LEU A 171 23.79 -16.20 10.50
N GLY A 172 24.29 -15.24 9.72
CA GLY A 172 24.40 -15.39 8.27
C GLY A 172 23.04 -15.52 7.59
N LEU A 173 22.08 -14.66 7.99
CA LEU A 173 20.74 -14.64 7.40
C LEU A 173 20.78 -14.33 5.90
N PRO A 174 19.75 -14.74 5.14
CA PRO A 174 19.56 -14.31 3.75
C PRO A 174 19.60 -12.78 3.61
N ASP A 175 20.08 -12.27 2.48
CA ASP A 175 20.31 -10.83 2.24
C ASP A 175 19.08 -9.96 2.53
N ASP A 176 17.88 -10.45 2.22
CA ASP A 176 16.64 -9.73 2.44
C ASP A 176 16.29 -9.57 3.91
N ARG A 177 16.49 -10.64 4.69
CA ARG A 177 16.33 -10.63 6.15
C ARG A 177 17.43 -9.79 6.79
N PHE A 178 18.68 -9.97 6.38
CA PHE A 178 19.83 -9.22 6.91
C PHE A 178 19.69 -7.70 6.73
N LEU A 179 19.19 -7.27 5.56
CA LEU A 179 18.97 -5.86 5.25
C LEU A 179 18.01 -5.22 6.28
N ALA A 180 16.90 -5.89 6.62
CA ALA A 180 15.90 -5.37 7.55
C ALA A 180 16.46 -4.97 8.94
N TYR A 181 17.54 -5.63 9.38
CA TYR A 181 18.18 -5.38 10.69
C TYR A 181 19.26 -4.31 10.68
N THR A 182 19.88 -4.08 9.53
CA THR A 182 21.16 -3.37 9.45
C THR A 182 21.11 -2.06 8.67
N THR A 183 19.98 -1.77 8.02
CA THR A 183 19.84 -0.60 7.15
C THR A 183 18.79 0.39 7.63
N SER A 184 18.86 1.61 7.11
CA SER A 184 17.91 2.67 7.44
C SER A 184 16.53 2.37 6.87
N ALA A 185 15.49 2.97 7.46
CA ALA A 185 14.13 2.88 6.93
C ALA A 185 14.07 3.32 5.45
N THR A 186 14.81 4.37 5.08
CA THR A 186 14.90 4.85 3.70
C THR A 186 15.56 3.82 2.78
N GLU A 187 16.64 3.17 3.22
CA GLU A 187 17.26 2.10 2.42
C GLU A 187 16.33 0.88 2.26
N GLN A 188 15.59 0.51 3.31
CA GLN A 188 14.58 -0.56 3.23
C GLN A 188 13.46 -0.21 2.24
N GLU A 189 12.96 1.03 2.27
CA GLU A 189 12.00 1.56 1.30
C GLU A 189 12.57 1.50 -0.13
N ILE A 190 13.82 1.92 -0.33
CA ILE A 190 14.49 1.90 -1.64
C ILE A 190 14.73 0.47 -2.14
N ALA A 191 15.09 -0.44 -1.25
CA ALA A 191 15.26 -1.85 -1.61
C ALA A 191 13.94 -2.43 -2.16
N ALA A 192 12.82 -2.16 -1.49
CA ALA A 192 11.49 -2.63 -1.92
C ALA A 192 10.94 -1.85 -3.14
N GLY A 193 11.16 -0.54 -3.19
CA GLY A 193 10.59 0.38 -4.17
C GLY A 193 11.35 0.51 -5.47
N ALA A 194 12.66 0.23 -5.46
CA ALA A 194 13.55 0.43 -6.59
C ALA A 194 14.46 -0.79 -6.84
N LEU A 195 15.38 -1.12 -5.92
CA LEU A 195 16.48 -2.05 -6.21
C LEU A 195 16.03 -3.50 -6.47
N ARG A 196 14.89 -3.92 -5.90
CA ARG A 196 14.29 -5.25 -6.13
C ARG A 196 13.22 -5.24 -7.24
N VAL A 197 13.01 -4.11 -7.90
CA VAL A 197 11.99 -3.91 -8.93
C VAL A 197 12.66 -3.91 -10.30
N LYS A 198 12.35 -4.92 -11.13
CA LYS A 198 13.04 -5.17 -12.41
C LYS A 198 12.88 -4.04 -13.43
N ASP A 199 11.71 -3.42 -13.43
CA ASP A 199 11.31 -2.33 -14.33
C ASP A 199 11.59 -0.94 -13.75
N ALA A 200 12.21 -0.84 -12.57
CA ALA A 200 12.56 0.44 -11.97
C ALA A 200 13.36 1.38 -12.88
N PRO A 201 14.30 0.91 -13.72
CA PRO A 201 15.03 1.79 -14.65
C PRO A 201 14.13 2.54 -15.64
N GLU A 202 12.90 2.08 -15.87
CA GLU A 202 11.97 2.76 -16.78
C GLU A 202 11.23 3.94 -16.13
N HIS A 203 11.08 3.96 -14.80
CA HIS A 203 10.12 4.85 -14.16
C HIS A 203 10.48 5.38 -12.76
N VAL A 204 11.45 4.78 -12.07
CA VAL A 204 11.89 5.25 -10.76
C VAL A 204 12.84 6.42 -10.99
N LEU A 205 12.55 7.54 -10.34
CA LEU A 205 13.34 8.77 -10.40
C LEU A 205 14.09 8.98 -9.08
N CYS A 206 15.36 9.31 -9.17
CA CYS A 206 16.25 9.51 -8.03
C CYS A 206 16.84 10.92 -8.04
N PHE A 207 16.67 11.65 -6.95
CA PHE A 207 17.12 13.04 -6.79
C PHE A 207 18.06 13.13 -5.59
N PHE A 208 19.32 13.42 -5.84
CA PHE A 208 20.38 13.40 -4.82
C PHE A 208 20.91 14.79 -4.54
N ARG A 209 20.93 15.18 -3.27
CA ARG A 209 21.64 16.38 -2.81
C ARG A 209 22.96 15.98 -2.16
N HIS A 210 23.98 16.78 -2.40
CA HIS A 210 25.23 16.79 -1.64
C HIS A 210 25.47 18.17 -1.00
N ILE A 211 25.95 18.20 0.24
CA ILE A 211 26.32 19.43 0.95
C ILE A 211 27.83 19.64 0.91
N GLU A 212 28.22 20.71 0.24
CA GLU A 212 29.58 21.24 0.27
C GLU A 212 29.86 21.93 1.60
N GLU A 213 31.13 21.83 2.04
CA GLU A 213 31.64 22.51 3.23
C GLU A 213 30.93 22.11 4.53
N LEU A 214 30.30 20.92 4.57
CA LEU A 214 29.75 20.38 5.80
C LEU A 214 30.89 20.10 6.81
N PRO A 215 30.82 20.59 8.07
CA PRO A 215 31.93 20.49 9.03
C PRO A 215 32.30 19.02 9.27
N PRO A 216 33.56 18.57 9.12
CA PRO A 216 33.91 17.14 9.23
C PRO A 216 33.82 16.57 10.64
N GLU A 217 33.80 17.43 11.65
CA GLU A 217 33.67 17.09 13.07
C GLU A 217 32.23 17.31 13.55
N PHE A 218 31.93 16.87 14.78
CA PHE A 218 30.61 17.04 15.39
C PHE A 218 30.21 18.53 15.42
N ASP A 219 29.02 18.81 14.91
CA ASP A 219 28.43 20.15 14.95
C ASP A 219 26.94 20.00 15.22
N LYS A 220 26.48 20.53 16.36
CA LYS A 220 25.09 20.48 16.77
C LYS A 220 24.15 21.08 15.71
N ALA A 221 24.59 22.09 14.96
CA ALA A 221 23.79 22.68 13.89
C ALA A 221 23.58 21.73 12.71
N ALA A 222 24.54 20.82 12.45
CA ALA A 222 24.49 19.88 11.33
C ALA A 222 23.64 18.62 11.60
N ARG A 223 23.01 18.48 12.78
CA ARG A 223 22.30 17.26 13.22
C ARG A 223 21.18 16.80 12.29
N ASP A 224 20.56 17.74 11.59
CA ASP A 224 19.45 17.43 10.68
C ASP A 224 19.95 16.89 9.33
N PHE A 225 21.22 17.16 9.00
CA PHE A 225 21.84 16.91 7.70
C PHE A 225 22.91 15.81 7.71
N ARG A 226 23.28 15.30 8.89
CA ARG A 226 24.24 14.21 9.03
C ARG A 226 24.01 13.42 10.31
N ASP A 227 24.28 12.12 10.23
CA ASP A 227 24.21 11.23 11.38
C ASP A 227 25.41 11.45 12.31
N GLN A 228 25.09 11.78 13.56
CA GLN A 228 26.06 12.08 14.61
C GLN A 228 25.47 11.74 15.98
N ASP A 229 26.34 11.45 16.94
CA ASP A 229 25.99 11.11 18.32
C ASP A 229 26.27 12.31 19.22
N GLU A 230 25.21 12.85 19.86
CA GLU A 230 25.32 14.00 20.76
C GLU A 230 25.99 13.65 22.11
N GLN A 231 25.93 12.39 22.56
CA GLN A 231 26.52 11.96 23.83
C GLN A 231 28.04 11.80 23.69
N SER A 232 28.49 11.13 22.64
CA SER A 232 29.92 10.96 22.36
C SER A 232 30.54 12.11 21.58
N GLN A 233 29.72 13.05 21.07
CA GLN A 233 30.16 14.16 20.21
C GLN A 233 30.97 13.68 19.00
N THR A 234 30.49 12.63 18.35
CA THR A 234 31.15 12.01 17.20
C THR A 234 30.24 11.94 15.97
N VAL A 235 30.84 11.99 14.79
CA VAL A 235 30.15 11.79 13.51
C VAL A 235 30.12 10.30 13.18
N ASP A 236 28.97 9.78 12.72
CA ASP A 236 28.87 8.41 12.23
C ASP A 236 29.34 8.34 10.77
N ARG A 237 30.64 8.12 10.59
CA ARG A 237 31.25 7.97 9.26
C ARG A 237 30.73 6.75 8.52
N ALA A 238 30.40 5.67 9.22
CA ALA A 238 29.88 4.45 8.59
C ALA A 238 28.45 4.65 8.04
N ALA A 239 27.64 5.52 8.67
CA ALA A 239 26.38 5.96 8.08
C ALA A 239 26.59 6.78 6.80
N HIS A 240 27.56 7.70 6.81
CA HIS A 240 27.90 8.48 5.61
C HIS A 240 28.37 7.60 4.44
N ASP A 241 29.30 6.67 4.70
CA ASP A 241 29.79 5.73 3.67
C ASP A 241 28.65 4.87 3.10
N ARG A 242 27.70 4.44 3.93
CA ARG A 242 26.51 3.70 3.49
C ARG A 242 25.57 4.55 2.64
N GLN A 243 25.37 5.82 3.00
CA GLN A 243 24.56 6.75 2.23
C GLN A 243 25.14 6.97 0.83
N ASP A 244 26.45 7.13 0.72
CA ASP A 244 27.12 7.30 -0.57
C ASP A 244 27.09 6.01 -1.39
N ALA A 245 27.34 4.85 -0.77
CA ALA A 245 27.19 3.56 -1.43
C ALA A 245 25.77 3.33 -1.97
N LEU A 246 24.73 3.74 -1.23
CA LEU A 246 23.34 3.65 -1.67
C LEU A 246 23.05 4.54 -2.89
N LYS A 247 23.57 5.78 -2.91
CA LYS A 247 23.48 6.68 -4.07
C LYS A 247 24.18 6.08 -5.29
N GLU A 248 25.37 5.50 -5.11
CA GLU A 248 26.12 4.85 -6.18
C GLU A 248 25.39 3.61 -6.72
N GLN A 249 24.84 2.77 -5.84
CA GLN A 249 24.07 1.60 -6.21
C GLN A 249 22.82 1.98 -7.02
N LEU A 250 22.07 3.00 -6.60
CA LEU A 250 20.94 3.52 -7.35
C LEU A 250 21.36 4.11 -8.70
N ALA A 251 22.44 4.89 -8.73
CA ALA A 251 22.95 5.45 -9.99
C ALA A 251 23.39 4.37 -10.98
N ALA A 252 23.92 3.24 -10.49
CA ALA A 252 24.26 2.09 -11.33
C ALA A 252 23.02 1.35 -11.83
N TYR A 253 21.97 1.25 -11.00
CA TYR A 253 20.75 0.50 -11.33
C TYR A 253 19.78 1.28 -12.24
N VAL A 254 19.62 2.59 -12.01
CA VAL A 254 18.70 3.48 -12.78
C VAL A 254 19.42 4.68 -13.42
N PRO A 255 20.47 4.46 -14.24
CA PRO A 255 21.40 5.53 -14.67
C PRO A 255 20.75 6.67 -15.46
N GLY A 256 19.64 6.43 -16.15
CA GLY A 256 18.93 7.44 -16.95
C GLY A 256 17.98 8.34 -16.15
N ASN A 257 17.78 8.05 -14.86
CA ASN A 257 16.77 8.69 -14.03
C ASN A 257 17.37 9.27 -12.72
N VAL A 258 18.66 9.61 -12.72
CA VAL A 258 19.37 10.16 -11.56
C VAL A 258 19.73 11.63 -11.78
N TYR A 259 19.32 12.46 -10.83
CA TYR A 259 19.54 13.90 -10.80
C TYR A 259 20.39 14.24 -9.57
N ARG A 260 21.37 15.14 -9.73
CA ARG A 260 22.31 15.51 -8.66
C ARG A 260 22.31 17.02 -8.46
N TYR A 261 22.28 17.43 -7.20
CA TYR A 261 22.22 18.81 -6.75
C TYR A 261 23.30 19.09 -5.71
N GLN A 262 23.72 20.34 -5.64
CA GLN A 262 24.67 20.83 -4.65
C GLN A 262 24.02 21.91 -3.79
N ALA A 263 24.27 21.83 -2.48
CA ALA A 263 23.99 22.89 -1.53
C ALA A 263 25.27 23.19 -0.74
N ARG A 264 25.41 24.41 -0.22
CA ARG A 264 26.54 24.79 0.63
C ARG A 264 26.10 24.95 2.08
N TRP A 265 26.92 24.49 3.01
CA TRP A 265 26.75 24.75 4.44
C TRP A 265 26.91 26.24 4.76
N THR A 266 26.01 26.80 5.57
CA THR A 266 26.02 28.23 5.96
C THR A 266 26.34 28.45 7.44
N GLY A 267 26.70 27.39 8.18
CA GLY A 267 26.96 27.44 9.62
C GLY A 267 25.74 27.07 10.48
N SER A 268 24.52 27.31 9.99
CA SER A 268 23.28 26.99 10.70
C SER A 268 22.23 26.28 9.83
N GLY A 269 22.62 25.84 8.63
CA GLY A 269 21.74 25.24 7.63
C GLY A 269 22.43 25.17 6.27
N ILE A 270 21.64 25.06 5.20
CA ILE A 270 22.14 24.92 3.83
C ILE A 270 21.53 25.96 2.90
N THR A 271 22.24 26.28 1.82
CA THR A 271 21.66 27.05 0.71
C THR A 271 20.55 26.26 0.01
N ILE A 272 19.59 26.97 -0.58
CA ILE A 272 18.40 26.38 -1.22
C ILE A 272 18.31 26.65 -2.73
N ASN A 273 19.41 27.08 -3.35
CA ASN A 273 19.44 27.51 -4.75
C ASN A 273 19.08 26.38 -5.73
N HIS A 274 19.30 25.12 -5.34
CA HIS A 274 18.96 23.95 -6.15
C HIS A 274 17.46 23.64 -6.20
N ILE A 275 16.65 24.20 -5.29
CA ILE A 275 15.23 23.83 -5.15
C ILE A 275 14.43 24.14 -6.42
N ASP A 276 14.73 25.26 -7.10
CA ASP A 276 14.04 25.61 -8.35
C ASP A 276 14.32 24.59 -9.44
N GLN A 277 15.58 24.19 -9.60
CA GLN A 277 15.97 23.16 -10.57
C GLN A 277 15.35 21.80 -10.19
N LEU A 278 15.39 21.42 -8.92
CA LEU A 278 14.75 20.20 -8.43
C LEU A 278 13.26 20.16 -8.77
N CYS A 279 12.54 21.26 -8.52
CA CYS A 279 11.10 21.31 -8.80
C CYS A 279 10.80 21.16 -10.29
N GLN A 280 11.64 21.75 -11.15
CA GLN A 280 11.52 21.62 -12.60
C GLN A 280 11.81 20.17 -13.04
N ASP A 281 12.93 19.60 -12.61
CA ASP A 281 13.34 18.25 -12.98
C ASP A 281 12.31 17.20 -12.55
N VAL A 282 11.78 17.32 -11.32
CA VAL A 282 10.73 16.41 -10.82
C VAL A 282 9.46 16.54 -11.66
N TYR A 283 9.02 17.76 -11.95
CA TYR A 283 7.83 18.00 -12.76
C TYR A 283 7.98 17.40 -14.16
N GLU A 284 9.03 17.79 -14.90
CA GLU A 284 9.26 17.36 -16.29
C GLU A 284 9.43 15.84 -16.39
N SER A 285 10.14 15.24 -15.44
CA SER A 285 10.38 13.80 -15.44
C SER A 285 9.11 12.99 -15.18
N LEU A 286 8.30 13.43 -14.20
CA LEU A 286 7.03 12.79 -13.90
C LEU A 286 6.02 12.99 -15.04
N GLU A 287 5.92 14.21 -15.57
CA GLU A 287 5.08 14.55 -16.72
C GLU A 287 5.42 13.67 -17.92
N ARG A 288 6.70 13.53 -18.27
CA ARG A 288 7.17 12.66 -19.36
C ARG A 288 6.75 11.21 -19.17
N ILE A 289 6.91 10.65 -17.97
CA ILE A 289 6.54 9.25 -17.72
C ILE A 289 5.02 9.08 -17.74
N ILE A 290 4.28 9.99 -17.10
CA ILE A 290 2.80 10.00 -17.10
C ILE A 290 2.28 10.05 -18.54
N LEU A 291 2.77 10.98 -19.36
CA LEU A 291 2.43 11.07 -20.79
C LEU A 291 2.77 9.79 -21.55
N THR A 292 3.91 9.18 -21.27
CA THR A 292 4.27 7.90 -21.90
C THR A 292 3.27 6.79 -21.52
N GLN A 293 2.77 6.78 -20.29
CA GLN A 293 1.79 5.80 -19.84
C GLN A 293 0.38 6.07 -20.37
N ILE A 294 0.02 7.33 -20.55
CA ILE A 294 -1.23 7.75 -21.21
C ILE A 294 -1.16 7.43 -22.72
N ALA A 295 -0.01 7.70 -23.36
CA ALA A 295 0.18 7.58 -24.81
C ALA A 295 0.54 6.17 -25.27
N ARG A 296 1.04 5.29 -24.40
CA ARG A 296 1.20 3.86 -24.71
C ARG A 296 -0.22 3.32 -24.99
N PRO A 297 -0.57 2.95 -26.25
CA PRO A 297 -1.75 2.14 -26.45
C PRO A 297 -1.47 0.85 -25.70
N ARG A 298 -2.29 0.55 -24.69
CA ARG A 298 -1.95 -0.53 -23.79
C ARG A 298 -1.85 -1.80 -24.63
N VAL A 299 -0.70 -2.45 -24.59
CA VAL A 299 -0.59 -3.87 -24.92
C VAL A 299 -1.39 -4.58 -23.82
N GLY A 300 -2.70 -4.67 -24.05
CA GLY A 300 -3.71 -4.99 -23.04
C GLY A 300 -5.11 -4.42 -23.34
N ASP A 301 -5.22 -3.36 -24.15
CA ASP A 301 -6.50 -2.79 -24.62
C ASP A 301 -6.99 -3.42 -25.93
N ALA A 302 -6.24 -4.38 -26.48
CA ALA A 302 -6.81 -5.41 -27.32
C ALA A 302 -7.15 -6.61 -26.43
N HIS A 303 -8.44 -6.91 -26.29
CA HIS A 303 -8.91 -8.22 -25.86
C HIS A 303 -8.42 -9.29 -26.87
N GLU A 304 -7.15 -9.67 -26.82
CA GLU A 304 -6.60 -10.79 -27.59
C GLU A 304 -6.48 -12.08 -26.76
N GLY A 305 -7.04 -12.08 -25.55
CA GLY A 305 -7.47 -13.31 -24.87
C GLY A 305 -8.98 -13.48 -25.04
N PRO A 306 -9.52 -14.71 -24.92
CA PRO A 306 -10.96 -14.88 -24.82
C PRO A 306 -11.48 -14.03 -23.66
N VAL A 307 -12.44 -13.15 -23.92
CA VAL A 307 -13.17 -12.45 -22.87
C VAL A 307 -13.98 -13.50 -22.12
N HIS A 308 -13.68 -13.66 -20.84
CA HIS A 308 -14.28 -14.66 -19.98
C HIS A 308 -15.57 -14.13 -19.36
N ILE A 309 -15.53 -12.96 -18.72
CA ILE A 309 -16.71 -12.31 -18.15
C ILE A 309 -17.29 -11.33 -19.17
N ARG A 310 -18.57 -11.48 -19.51
CA ARG A 310 -19.24 -10.59 -20.48
C ARG A 310 -19.27 -9.16 -19.94
N PRO A 311 -18.66 -8.18 -20.63
CA PRO A 311 -18.81 -6.79 -20.27
C PRO A 311 -20.25 -6.37 -20.53
N ASP A 312 -20.82 -5.62 -19.60
CA ASP A 312 -22.19 -5.13 -19.66
C ASP A 312 -22.16 -3.60 -19.83
N ASP A 313 -22.88 -3.08 -20.82
CA ASP A 313 -22.91 -1.65 -21.16
C ASP A 313 -23.50 -0.79 -20.04
N VAL A 314 -24.19 -1.43 -19.08
CA VAL A 314 -24.82 -0.79 -17.92
C VAL A 314 -23.80 -0.39 -16.84
N LEU A 315 -22.56 -0.90 -16.89
CA LEU A 315 -21.53 -0.63 -15.88
C LEU A 315 -21.02 0.83 -15.91
N ASP A 316 -20.95 1.46 -14.75
CA ASP A 316 -20.26 2.74 -14.58
C ASP A 316 -18.74 2.53 -14.47
N GLU A 317 -18.02 3.58 -14.10
CA GLU A 317 -16.58 3.52 -13.87
C GLU A 317 -16.20 2.53 -12.74
N GLU A 318 -17.00 2.48 -11.67
CA GLU A 318 -16.79 1.56 -10.56
C GLU A 318 -16.98 0.10 -11.04
N GLY A 319 -18.11 -0.20 -11.68
CA GLY A 319 -18.40 -1.53 -12.23
C GLY A 319 -17.35 -2.00 -13.24
N ARG A 320 -16.86 -1.11 -14.11
CA ARG A 320 -15.78 -1.40 -15.07
C ARG A 320 -14.46 -1.74 -14.38
N ALA A 321 -14.10 -1.04 -13.30
CA ALA A 321 -12.89 -1.33 -12.53
C ALA A 321 -12.92 -2.74 -11.91
N HIS A 322 -14.08 -3.15 -11.37
CA HIS A 322 -14.27 -4.51 -10.85
C HIS A 322 -14.23 -5.57 -11.96
N TRP A 323 -14.82 -5.29 -13.12
CA TRP A 323 -14.78 -6.17 -14.28
C TRP A 323 -13.34 -6.42 -14.74
N GLU A 324 -12.55 -5.37 -14.93
CA GLU A 324 -11.14 -5.50 -15.31
C GLU A 324 -10.33 -6.31 -14.29
N PHE A 325 -10.59 -6.10 -13.00
CA PHE A 325 -9.92 -6.82 -11.92
C PHE A 325 -10.26 -8.31 -11.94
N ALA A 326 -11.53 -8.66 -12.15
CA ALA A 326 -11.98 -10.04 -12.27
C ALA A 326 -11.32 -10.74 -13.47
N GLU A 327 -11.37 -10.09 -14.64
CA GLU A 327 -10.86 -10.62 -15.90
C GLU A 327 -9.35 -10.89 -15.85
N LYS A 328 -8.57 -10.00 -15.21
CA LYS A 328 -7.13 -10.20 -15.00
C LYS A 328 -6.83 -11.45 -14.17
N ARG A 329 -7.66 -11.78 -13.18
CA ARG A 329 -7.47 -12.95 -12.29
C ARG A 329 -7.83 -14.27 -12.95
N LEU A 330 -8.63 -14.26 -14.01
CA LEU A 330 -9.01 -15.47 -14.76
C LEU A 330 -7.86 -16.03 -15.61
N ARG A 331 -6.95 -15.18 -16.06
CA ARG A 331 -5.81 -15.55 -16.94
C ARG A 331 -4.90 -16.66 -16.37
N PHE A 332 -4.85 -16.82 -15.05
CA PHE A 332 -3.97 -17.77 -14.37
C PHE A 332 -4.70 -18.71 -13.42
N PHE A 333 -6.03 -18.84 -13.53
CA PHE A 333 -6.82 -19.68 -12.64
C PHE A 333 -6.77 -21.16 -13.06
N VAL A 334 -6.39 -22.05 -12.14
CA VAL A 334 -6.34 -23.50 -12.37
C VAL A 334 -6.95 -24.26 -11.19
N GLY A 335 -7.81 -25.25 -11.49
CA GLY A 335 -8.32 -26.21 -10.51
C GLY A 335 -9.55 -25.75 -9.72
N ARG A 336 -9.65 -26.18 -8.44
CA ARG A 336 -10.75 -25.88 -7.48
C ARG A 336 -12.16 -26.29 -7.93
N THR A 337 -12.25 -27.29 -8.81
CA THR A 337 -13.52 -27.76 -9.41
C THR A 337 -14.57 -28.19 -8.38
N ASN A 338 -14.17 -28.77 -7.25
CA ASN A 338 -15.11 -29.17 -6.20
C ASN A 338 -15.79 -27.96 -5.54
N ILE A 339 -15.05 -26.88 -5.27
CA ILE A 339 -15.60 -25.68 -4.63
C ILE A 339 -16.49 -24.91 -5.62
N LEU A 340 -16.06 -24.81 -6.88
CA LEU A 340 -16.89 -24.24 -7.95
C LEU A 340 -18.21 -25.01 -8.13
N LYS A 341 -18.19 -26.35 -8.04
CA LYS A 341 -19.41 -27.16 -8.05
C LYS A 341 -20.33 -26.88 -6.86
N GLN A 342 -19.78 -26.60 -5.68
CA GLN A 342 -20.59 -26.23 -4.51
C GLN A 342 -21.25 -24.87 -4.71
N ILE A 343 -20.52 -23.88 -5.23
CA ILE A 343 -21.07 -22.56 -5.56
C ILE A 343 -22.18 -22.70 -6.62
N ALA A 344 -21.93 -23.46 -7.68
CA ALA A 344 -22.92 -23.73 -8.73
C ALA A 344 -24.16 -24.48 -8.21
N GLY A 345 -23.97 -25.43 -7.28
CA GLY A 345 -25.07 -26.14 -6.62
C GLY A 345 -25.94 -25.19 -5.80
N HIS A 346 -25.31 -24.35 -5.00
CA HIS A 346 -25.99 -23.32 -4.20
C HIS A 346 -26.80 -22.34 -5.07
N LEU A 347 -26.24 -21.89 -6.20
CA LEU A 347 -26.95 -21.02 -7.16
C LEU A 347 -28.17 -21.72 -7.81
N LYS A 348 -28.11 -23.04 -8.02
CA LYS A 348 -29.25 -23.82 -8.56
C LYS A 348 -30.38 -24.02 -7.56
N GLU A 349 -30.07 -24.04 -6.27
CA GLU A 349 -31.04 -24.23 -5.19
C GLU A 349 -31.83 -22.95 -4.85
N GLY A 350 -31.65 -21.86 -5.62
CA GLY A 350 -32.39 -20.61 -5.46
C GLY A 350 -31.74 -19.58 -4.54
N GLY A 351 -30.63 -19.91 -3.88
CA GLY A 351 -29.75 -18.93 -3.23
C GLY A 351 -30.34 -18.18 -2.03
N HIS A 352 -31.33 -18.73 -1.34
CA HIS A 352 -32.05 -18.08 -0.23
C HIS A 352 -31.18 -17.62 0.97
N HIS A 353 -29.91 -18.02 1.00
CA HIS A 353 -28.97 -17.68 2.07
C HIS A 353 -27.61 -17.28 1.49
N THR A 354 -26.85 -16.48 2.23
CA THR A 354 -25.50 -16.08 1.82
C THR A 354 -24.53 -17.24 1.96
N LEU A 355 -23.80 -17.57 0.89
CA LEU A 355 -22.70 -18.55 0.92
C LEU A 355 -21.36 -17.86 1.18
N ALA A 356 -20.66 -18.24 2.24
CA ALA A 356 -19.36 -17.68 2.58
C ALA A 356 -18.19 -18.60 2.16
N VAL A 357 -17.23 -18.04 1.44
CA VAL A 357 -15.95 -18.67 1.09
C VAL A 357 -14.88 -18.18 2.07
N VAL A 358 -14.49 -19.04 3.00
CA VAL A 358 -13.52 -18.73 4.06
C VAL A 358 -12.18 -19.38 3.76
N GLY A 359 -11.08 -18.67 4.04
CA GLY A 359 -9.74 -19.23 3.94
C GLY A 359 -8.65 -18.19 4.15
N GLY A 360 -7.43 -18.64 4.41
CA GLY A 360 -6.28 -17.75 4.68
C GLY A 360 -5.99 -16.73 3.57
N GLY A 361 -5.24 -15.68 3.92
CA GLY A 361 -4.71 -14.70 2.95
C GLY A 361 -3.88 -15.39 1.86
N GLY A 362 -3.94 -14.90 0.62
CA GLY A 362 -3.15 -15.45 -0.50
C GLY A 362 -3.62 -16.80 -1.06
N THR A 363 -4.65 -17.45 -0.50
CA THR A 363 -5.14 -18.77 -0.96
C THR A 363 -5.89 -18.75 -2.30
N GLY A 364 -6.07 -17.57 -2.91
CA GLY A 364 -6.68 -17.41 -4.23
C GLY A 364 -8.20 -17.20 -4.24
N LYS A 365 -8.82 -16.80 -3.11
CA LYS A 365 -10.29 -16.57 -3.01
C LYS A 365 -10.84 -15.61 -4.06
N SER A 366 -10.19 -14.48 -4.29
CA SER A 366 -10.64 -13.51 -5.29
C SER A 366 -10.59 -14.07 -6.71
N ALA A 367 -9.60 -14.93 -7.02
CA ALA A 367 -9.53 -15.60 -8.33
C ALA A 367 -10.60 -16.69 -8.46
N LEU A 368 -10.90 -17.40 -7.36
CA LEU A 368 -12.02 -18.34 -7.29
C LEU A 368 -13.37 -17.65 -7.50
N LEU A 369 -13.59 -16.49 -6.87
CA LEU A 369 -14.81 -15.70 -7.06
C LEU A 369 -14.94 -15.17 -8.48
N ALA A 370 -13.85 -14.66 -9.08
CA ALA A 370 -13.86 -14.27 -10.50
C ALA A 370 -14.27 -15.44 -11.42
N ARG A 371 -13.77 -16.66 -11.15
CA ARG A 371 -14.17 -17.87 -11.90
C ARG A 371 -15.61 -18.28 -11.64
N ALA A 372 -16.12 -18.05 -10.44
CA ALA A 372 -17.52 -18.28 -10.11
C ALA A 372 -18.46 -17.29 -10.81
N VAL A 373 -18.05 -16.02 -10.96
CA VAL A 373 -18.79 -14.99 -11.73
C VAL A 373 -18.94 -15.42 -13.19
N GLU A 374 -17.84 -15.83 -13.84
CA GLU A 374 -17.85 -16.34 -15.22
C GLU A 374 -18.83 -17.52 -15.36
N GLN A 375 -18.72 -18.51 -14.47
CA GLN A 375 -19.60 -19.69 -14.47
C GLN A 375 -21.08 -19.34 -14.20
N ALA A 376 -21.35 -18.35 -13.35
CA ALA A 376 -22.71 -17.89 -13.06
C ALA A 376 -23.33 -17.21 -14.29
N GLN A 377 -22.57 -16.37 -15.00
CA GLN A 377 -23.03 -15.75 -16.25
C GLN A 377 -23.30 -16.80 -17.35
N GLU A 378 -22.50 -17.86 -17.41
CA GLU A 378 -22.71 -18.97 -18.37
C GLU A 378 -23.94 -19.83 -18.02
N MET A 379 -24.11 -20.19 -16.74
CA MET A 379 -25.19 -21.09 -16.29
C MET A 379 -26.53 -20.38 -16.11
N HIS A 380 -26.52 -19.08 -15.82
CA HIS A 380 -27.72 -18.27 -15.57
C HIS A 380 -27.72 -17.03 -16.47
N PRO A 381 -27.96 -17.17 -17.78
CA PRO A 381 -27.84 -16.06 -18.74
C PRO A 381 -28.87 -14.93 -18.54
N ASN A 382 -29.98 -15.21 -17.85
CA ASN A 382 -30.99 -14.20 -17.52
C ASN A 382 -30.74 -13.54 -16.14
N ALA A 383 -29.77 -14.03 -15.37
CA ALA A 383 -29.46 -13.45 -14.07
C ALA A 383 -28.66 -12.15 -14.21
N GLN A 384 -29.02 -11.17 -13.41
CA GLN A 384 -28.24 -9.96 -13.20
C GLN A 384 -27.10 -10.28 -12.24
N VAL A 385 -25.87 -10.30 -12.74
CA VAL A 385 -24.69 -10.63 -11.93
C VAL A 385 -23.95 -9.35 -11.55
N VAL A 386 -23.94 -9.02 -10.27
CA VAL A 386 -23.24 -7.87 -9.69
C VAL A 386 -22.11 -8.38 -8.82
N TYR A 387 -20.93 -7.76 -8.91
CA TYR A 387 -19.78 -8.17 -8.12
C TYR A 387 -18.91 -7.00 -7.69
N ARG A 388 -18.32 -7.11 -6.49
CA ARG A 388 -17.40 -6.12 -5.93
C ARG A 388 -16.21 -6.83 -5.28
N PHE A 389 -15.02 -6.37 -5.64
CA PHE A 389 -13.77 -6.77 -5.00
C PHE A 389 -13.32 -5.65 -4.07
N ILE A 390 -13.54 -5.83 -2.78
CA ILE A 390 -13.27 -4.80 -1.78
C ILE A 390 -11.76 -4.54 -1.73
N GLY A 391 -11.37 -3.27 -1.83
CA GLY A 391 -9.98 -2.84 -1.90
C GLY A 391 -9.48 -2.49 -3.32
N VAL A 392 -10.27 -2.77 -4.37
CA VAL A 392 -9.88 -2.44 -5.76
C VAL A 392 -10.01 -0.95 -6.04
N THR A 393 -11.06 -0.32 -5.52
CA THR A 393 -11.29 1.12 -5.62
C THR A 393 -11.37 1.74 -4.22
N PRO A 394 -11.09 3.05 -4.06
CA PRO A 394 -11.31 3.73 -2.79
C PRO A 394 -12.77 3.62 -2.32
N GLY A 395 -13.74 3.69 -3.25
CA GLY A 395 -15.16 3.56 -2.96
C GLY A 395 -15.54 2.18 -2.43
N SER A 396 -14.94 1.10 -2.96
CA SER A 396 -15.20 -0.26 -2.51
C SER A 396 -14.66 -0.58 -1.11
N SER A 397 -13.69 0.21 -0.62
CA SER A 397 -13.04 0.01 0.69
C SER A 397 -13.81 0.67 1.83
N ASP A 398 -14.66 1.65 1.50
CA ASP A 398 -15.53 2.35 2.43
C ASP A 398 -16.95 1.78 2.38
N GLY A 399 -17.57 1.57 3.56
CA GLY A 399 -18.88 0.93 3.64
C GLY A 399 -19.98 1.74 2.94
N ARG A 400 -19.94 3.07 3.02
CA ARG A 400 -20.89 3.96 2.33
C ARG A 400 -20.67 3.91 0.82
N GLY A 401 -19.43 4.08 0.35
CA GLY A 401 -19.10 4.02 -1.07
C GLY A 401 -19.48 2.68 -1.73
N LEU A 402 -19.23 1.57 -1.04
CA LEU A 402 -19.61 0.24 -1.50
C LEU A 402 -21.13 0.11 -1.68
N LEU A 403 -21.90 0.44 -0.64
CA LEU A 403 -23.37 0.35 -0.68
C LEU A 403 -23.97 1.25 -1.75
N GLU A 404 -23.52 2.50 -1.84
CA GLU A 404 -23.98 3.44 -2.86
C GLU A 404 -23.74 2.87 -4.28
N SER A 405 -22.53 2.33 -4.53
CA SER A 405 -22.20 1.75 -5.83
C SER A 405 -23.05 0.51 -6.17
N LEU A 406 -23.38 -0.31 -5.18
CA LEU A 406 -24.22 -1.49 -5.34
C LEU A 406 -25.66 -1.09 -5.65
N CYS A 407 -26.22 -0.14 -4.89
CA CYS A 407 -27.56 0.39 -5.14
C CYS A 407 -27.67 0.98 -6.55
N ARG A 408 -26.69 1.79 -6.97
CA ARG A 408 -26.66 2.39 -8.32
C ARG A 408 -26.59 1.33 -9.43
N GLU A 409 -25.75 0.32 -9.30
CA GLU A 409 -25.64 -0.72 -10.32
C GLU A 409 -26.89 -1.60 -10.39
N ILE A 410 -27.42 -2.04 -9.24
CA ILE A 410 -28.65 -2.85 -9.20
C ILE A 410 -29.81 -2.05 -9.80
N SER A 411 -30.01 -0.80 -9.39
CA SER A 411 -31.07 0.06 -9.93
C SER A 411 -31.00 0.18 -11.46
N ARG A 412 -29.80 0.41 -12.02
CA ARG A 412 -29.64 0.47 -13.48
C ARG A 412 -29.96 -0.83 -14.20
N ARG A 413 -29.52 -1.97 -13.66
CA ARG A 413 -29.79 -3.30 -14.24
C ARG A 413 -31.29 -3.61 -14.30
N TYR A 414 -32.06 -3.07 -13.36
CA TYR A 414 -33.51 -3.23 -13.30
C TYR A 414 -34.31 -2.01 -13.82
N GLY A 415 -33.63 -0.99 -14.39
CA GLY A 415 -34.27 0.20 -14.97
C GLY A 415 -34.95 1.14 -13.97
N SER A 416 -34.51 1.13 -12.70
CA SER A 416 -34.99 2.04 -11.65
C SER A 416 -34.20 3.37 -11.63
N ASP A 417 -34.82 4.43 -11.11
CA ASP A 417 -34.20 5.76 -11.00
C ASP A 417 -33.03 5.76 -9.99
N GLU A 418 -31.94 6.43 -10.35
CA GLU A 418 -30.72 6.59 -9.53
C GLU A 418 -30.68 7.90 -8.74
N SER A 419 -31.57 8.85 -9.07
CA SER A 419 -31.58 10.19 -8.49
C SER A 419 -32.01 10.22 -7.02
N ASP A 420 -32.76 9.20 -6.59
CA ASP A 420 -33.27 9.04 -5.23
C ASP A 420 -32.33 8.24 -4.30
N ILE A 421 -31.13 7.87 -4.74
CA ILE A 421 -30.21 7.08 -3.92
C ILE A 421 -29.64 7.95 -2.78
N PRO A 422 -29.88 7.59 -1.50
CA PRO A 422 -29.45 8.38 -0.38
C PRO A 422 -27.94 8.48 -0.28
N LEU A 423 -27.48 9.61 0.25
CA LEU A 423 -26.07 9.83 0.54
C LEU A 423 -25.67 9.18 1.86
N ASP A 424 -26.56 9.06 2.83
CA ASP A 424 -26.21 8.58 4.17
C ASP A 424 -26.26 7.06 4.32
N TYR A 425 -25.27 6.50 5.01
CA TYR A 425 -25.11 5.05 5.22
C TYR A 425 -26.36 4.38 5.80
N ARG A 426 -27.01 5.02 6.76
CA ARG A 426 -28.21 4.47 7.43
C ARG A 426 -29.39 4.29 6.46
N ASP A 427 -29.48 5.15 5.46
CA ASP A 427 -30.55 5.15 4.47
C ASP A 427 -30.17 4.29 3.25
N LEU A 428 -28.88 4.09 2.98
CA LEU A 428 -28.39 3.16 1.97
C LEU A 428 -28.70 1.69 2.28
N VAL A 429 -28.70 1.28 3.55
CA VAL A 429 -29.05 -0.09 3.95
C VAL A 429 -30.47 -0.51 3.54
N PRO A 430 -31.54 0.23 3.90
CA PRO A 430 -32.88 -0.12 3.46
C PRO A 430 -33.06 0.04 1.94
N GLU A 431 -32.36 0.97 1.30
CA GLU A 431 -32.40 1.10 -0.16
C GLU A 431 -31.72 -0.06 -0.89
N LEU A 432 -30.62 -0.61 -0.37
CA LEU A 432 -30.03 -1.85 -0.93
C LEU A 432 -31.03 -3.01 -0.86
N ALA A 433 -31.70 -3.17 0.28
CA ALA A 433 -32.71 -4.20 0.46
C ALA A 433 -33.91 -4.00 -0.50
N LYS A 434 -34.30 -2.75 -0.77
CA LYS A 434 -35.33 -2.41 -1.76
C LYS A 434 -34.87 -2.70 -3.19
N ALA A 435 -33.63 -2.37 -3.53
CA ALA A 435 -33.04 -2.65 -4.84
C ALA A 435 -32.95 -4.16 -5.10
N MET A 436 -32.56 -4.95 -4.10
CA MET A 436 -32.53 -6.42 -4.20
C MET A 436 -33.91 -7.03 -4.49
N ARG A 437 -35.01 -6.43 -4.00
CA ARG A 437 -36.39 -6.89 -4.25
C ARG A 437 -36.88 -6.64 -5.68
N LEU A 438 -36.12 -5.92 -6.51
CA LEU A 438 -36.42 -5.79 -7.94
C LEU A 438 -36.15 -7.10 -8.70
N ALA A 439 -35.37 -8.01 -8.12
CA ALA A 439 -35.15 -9.34 -8.65
C ALA A 439 -36.46 -10.14 -8.75
N ASN A 440 -36.59 -10.92 -9.82
CA ASN A 440 -37.76 -11.75 -10.06
C ASN A 440 -37.36 -13.08 -10.74
N SER A 441 -38.31 -13.97 -10.95
CA SER A 441 -38.05 -15.28 -11.55
C SER A 441 -37.50 -15.21 -12.98
N GLU A 442 -37.78 -14.13 -13.73
CA GLU A 442 -37.27 -13.95 -15.08
C GLU A 442 -35.85 -13.38 -15.06
N ASN A 443 -35.57 -12.43 -14.15
CA ASN A 443 -34.29 -11.74 -13.98
C ASN A 443 -33.80 -11.83 -12.52
N PRO A 444 -33.28 -12.98 -12.07
CA PRO A 444 -32.77 -13.14 -10.70
C PRO A 444 -31.48 -12.34 -10.48
N LEU A 445 -31.17 -11.96 -9.24
CA LEU A 445 -29.96 -11.22 -8.87
C LEU A 445 -28.94 -12.15 -8.23
N ILE A 446 -27.70 -12.12 -8.72
CA ILE A 446 -26.57 -12.83 -8.10
C ILE A 446 -25.51 -11.82 -7.70
N LEU A 447 -25.20 -11.75 -6.41
CA LEU A 447 -24.24 -10.84 -5.83
C LEU A 447 -22.97 -11.57 -5.40
N PHE A 448 -21.80 -11.11 -5.85
CA PHE A 448 -20.49 -11.60 -5.38
C PHE A 448 -19.71 -10.50 -4.66
N LEU A 449 -19.32 -10.72 -3.41
CA LEU A 449 -18.54 -9.74 -2.62
C LEU A 449 -17.24 -10.39 -2.14
N ASP A 450 -16.11 -9.97 -2.70
CA ASP A 450 -14.80 -10.48 -2.29
C ASP A 450 -14.18 -9.64 -1.18
N SER A 451 -13.56 -10.31 -0.22
CA SER A 451 -12.73 -9.74 0.86
C SER A 451 -13.49 -8.80 1.80
N LEU A 452 -14.62 -9.24 2.36
CA LEU A 452 -15.38 -8.48 3.36
C LEU A 452 -14.54 -8.08 4.58
N ASP A 453 -13.49 -8.83 4.90
CA ASP A 453 -12.51 -8.51 5.95
C ASP A 453 -11.74 -7.21 5.69
N GLN A 454 -11.64 -6.77 4.44
CA GLN A 454 -10.90 -5.56 4.03
C GLN A 454 -11.74 -4.28 4.10
N LEU A 455 -13.04 -4.37 4.37
CA LEU A 455 -13.87 -3.18 4.61
C LEU A 455 -13.30 -2.37 5.77
N ALA A 456 -13.35 -1.04 5.66
CA ALA A 456 -12.97 -0.17 6.76
C ALA A 456 -13.85 -0.43 8.01
N ALA A 457 -13.27 -0.30 9.21
CA ALA A 457 -14.01 -0.42 10.46
C ALA A 457 -14.94 0.78 10.73
N SER A 458 -14.87 1.83 9.89
CA SER A 458 -15.75 2.99 9.96
C SER A 458 -17.22 2.59 9.80
N GLN A 459 -18.09 3.25 10.56
CA GLN A 459 -19.56 3.12 10.49
C GLN A 459 -20.12 1.70 10.77
N GLY A 460 -19.31 0.77 11.29
CA GLY A 460 -19.78 -0.59 11.63
C GLY A 460 -20.03 -1.50 10.42
N ALA A 461 -19.54 -1.14 9.23
CA ALA A 461 -19.76 -1.90 7.99
C ALA A 461 -19.25 -3.36 8.06
N ARG A 462 -18.20 -3.62 8.87
CA ARG A 462 -17.70 -4.97 9.18
C ARG A 462 -18.69 -5.84 9.95
N GLY A 463 -19.69 -5.24 10.61
CA GLY A 463 -20.75 -5.98 11.30
C GLY A 463 -21.76 -6.64 10.36
N LEU A 464 -21.66 -6.40 9.05
CA LEU A 464 -22.55 -6.96 7.99
C LEU A 464 -24.05 -6.77 8.25
N ILE A 465 -24.43 -5.82 9.11
CA ILE A 465 -25.83 -5.51 9.45
C ILE A 465 -26.63 -5.08 8.20
N TRP A 466 -25.93 -4.61 7.17
CA TRP A 466 -26.47 -4.19 5.90
C TRP A 466 -26.76 -5.33 4.92
N LEU A 467 -26.20 -6.53 5.14
CA LEU A 467 -26.46 -7.71 4.33
C LEU A 467 -27.55 -8.55 5.03
N PRO A 468 -28.74 -8.72 4.44
CA PRO A 468 -29.83 -9.46 5.07
C PRO A 468 -29.43 -10.92 5.37
N ALA A 469 -29.81 -11.42 6.55
CA ALA A 469 -29.58 -12.82 6.92
C ALA A 469 -30.40 -13.78 6.05
N GLU A 470 -31.64 -13.39 5.72
CA GLU A 470 -32.48 -14.02 4.70
C GLU A 470 -32.53 -13.10 3.48
N LEU A 471 -32.07 -13.59 2.33
CA LEU A 471 -32.07 -12.82 1.09
C LEU A 471 -33.49 -12.82 0.48
N PRO A 472 -33.89 -11.74 -0.22
CA PRO A 472 -35.17 -11.71 -0.92
C PRO A 472 -35.30 -12.85 -1.95
N ASP A 473 -36.53 -13.20 -2.31
CA ASP A 473 -36.78 -14.20 -3.35
C ASP A 473 -36.02 -13.84 -4.64
N HIS A 474 -35.44 -14.87 -5.27
CA HIS A 474 -34.65 -14.72 -6.51
C HIS A 474 -33.34 -13.93 -6.36
N VAL A 475 -32.83 -13.76 -5.14
CA VAL A 475 -31.51 -13.17 -4.85
C VAL A 475 -30.58 -14.21 -4.24
N ALA A 476 -29.36 -14.32 -4.78
CA ALA A 476 -28.29 -15.13 -4.22
C ALA A 476 -27.07 -14.26 -3.90
N ALA A 477 -26.39 -14.52 -2.77
CA ALA A 477 -25.16 -13.81 -2.42
C ALA A 477 -24.03 -14.77 -2.08
N ILE A 478 -22.86 -14.54 -2.66
CA ILE A 478 -21.63 -15.26 -2.36
C ILE A 478 -20.61 -14.25 -1.87
N VAL A 479 -20.04 -14.51 -0.70
CA VAL A 479 -19.08 -13.61 -0.07
C VAL A 479 -17.77 -14.33 0.21
N SER A 480 -16.63 -13.62 0.23
CA SER A 480 -15.37 -14.16 0.76
C SER A 480 -14.86 -13.36 1.95
N THR A 481 -14.21 -14.07 2.87
CA THR A 481 -13.55 -13.50 4.06
C THR A 481 -12.36 -14.37 4.46
N ARG A 482 -11.51 -13.83 5.33
CA ARG A 482 -10.46 -14.60 6.02
C ARG A 482 -11.03 -15.50 7.11
#